data_AF-A0A077ELB8-F1
#
_entry.id   AF-A0A077ELB8-F1
#
_cell.length_a   1.000
_cell.length_b   1.000
_cell.length_c   1.000
_cell.angle_alpha   90.00
_cell.angle_beta   90.00
_cell.angle_gamma   90.00
#
_symmetry.space_group_name_H-M   'P 1'
#
loop_
_entity.id
_entity.type
_entity.pdbx_description
1 polymer ?
#
loop_
_entity_poly.entity_id
_entity_poly.type
_entity_poly.pdbx_seq_one_letter_code
_entity_poly.pdbx_strand_id
1 'polypeptide(L)' 'MTTKFIKPGPKPKKTDGTPDERRRVNPETKPKHPELKPHKHKPGA' A
#
# COMPACT_ATOMS: atom_id res chain seq x y z
N MET A 1 -12.09 22.95 10.14
CA MET A 1 -11.04 22.27 10.93
C MET A 1 -10.10 21.58 9.96
N THR A 2 -8.84 22.02 9.86
CA THR A 2 -7.84 21.40 8.99
C THR A 2 -7.18 20.23 9.73
N THR A 3 -7.53 19.00 9.37
CA THR A 3 -6.90 17.80 9.90
C THR A 3 -5.46 17.73 9.40
N LYS A 4 -4.47 18.02 10.28
CA LYS A 4 -3.05 17.80 9.98
C LYS A 4 -2.81 16.29 9.91
N PHE A 5 -2.81 15.72 8.70
CA PHE A 5 -2.40 14.34 8.47
C PHE A 5 -0.92 14.20 8.83
N ILE A 6 -0.62 13.51 9.93
CA ILE A 6 0.75 13.04 10.20
C ILE A 6 1.10 12.11 9.05
N LYS A 7 2.18 12.43 8.32
CA LYS A 7 2.64 11.58 7.22
C LYS A 7 2.97 10.19 7.79
N PRO A 8 2.55 9.10 7.13
CA PRO A 8 2.93 7.77 7.56
C PRO A 8 4.45 7.65 7.55
N GLY A 9 5.02 7.13 8.64
CA GLY A 9 6.45 6.93 8.78
C GLY A 9 7.00 5.89 7.78
N PRO A 10 8.33 5.69 7.79
CA PRO A 10 8.97 4.67 6.96
C PRO A 10 8.36 3.29 7.22
N LYS A 11 8.15 2.53 6.14
CA LYS A 11 7.61 1.18 6.24
C LYS A 11 8.57 0.30 7.06
N PRO A 12 8.10 -0.37 8.13
CA PRO A 12 8.93 -1.27 8.91
C PRO A 12 9.55 -2.38 8.05
N LYS A 13 10.78 -2.75 8.38
CA LYS A 13 11.53 -3.83 7.74
C LYS A 13 11.33 -5.15 8.50
N LYS A 14 11.47 -6.27 7.80
CA LYS A 14 11.65 -7.59 8.37
C LYS A 14 13.05 -7.68 9.01
N THR A 15 13.31 -8.78 9.72
CA THR A 15 14.64 -9.12 10.26
C THR A 15 15.72 -9.09 9.18
N ASP A 16 15.37 -9.54 7.97
CA ASP A 16 16.27 -9.58 6.80
C ASP A 16 16.46 -8.21 6.12
N GLY A 17 15.90 -7.14 6.67
CA GLY A 17 16.01 -5.78 6.13
C GLY A 17 15.10 -5.47 4.93
N THR A 18 14.40 -6.47 4.39
CA THR A 18 13.40 -6.27 3.33
C THR A 18 12.13 -5.61 3.88
N PRO A 19 11.39 -4.82 3.08
CA PRO A 19 10.12 -4.23 3.53
C PRO A 19 9.09 -5.30 3.92
N ASP A 20 8.32 -5.09 5.00
CA ASP A 20 7.24 -6.02 5.36
C ASP A 20 6.04 -5.89 4.41
N GLU A 21 5.92 -6.82 3.46
CA GLU A 21 4.86 -6.87 2.44
C GLU A 21 3.43 -6.92 3.00
N ARG A 22 3.24 -7.35 4.27
CA ARG A 22 1.92 -7.34 4.91
C ARG A 22 1.40 -5.92 5.16
N ARG A 23 2.28 -4.93 5.21
CA ARG A 23 1.91 -3.52 5.41
C ARG A 23 1.44 -2.90 4.09
N ARG A 24 0.64 -1.83 4.16
CA ARG A 24 0.29 -1.02 2.99
C ARG A 24 1.53 -0.39 2.33
N VAL A 25 1.38 -0.05 1.05
CA VAL A 25 2.37 0.74 0.29
C VAL A 25 2.28 2.19 0.73
N ASN A 26 3.43 2.86 0.88
CA ASN A 26 3.46 4.28 1.24
C ASN A 26 2.93 5.13 0.08
N PRO A 27 2.17 6.21 0.33
CA PRO A 27 1.61 7.04 -0.73
C PRO A 27 2.68 7.63 -1.66
N GLU A 28 3.86 7.93 -1.13
CA GLU A 28 5.01 8.44 -1.89
C GLU A 28 5.60 7.41 -2.87
N THR A 29 5.58 6.12 -2.52
CA THR A 29 6.07 5.04 -3.39
C THR A 29 4.97 4.39 -4.22
N LYS A 30 3.69 4.68 -3.93
CA LYS A 30 2.52 4.13 -4.64
C LYS A 30 2.64 4.22 -6.18
N PRO A 31 3.14 5.30 -6.81
CA PRO A 31 3.27 5.37 -8.27
C PRO A 31 4.20 4.31 -8.88
N LYS A 32 5.12 3.73 -8.09
CA LYS A 32 6.02 2.65 -8.53
C LYS A 32 5.36 1.28 -8.52
N HIS A 33 4.18 1.16 -7.91
CA HIS A 33 3.45 -0.10 -7.80
C HIS A 33 2.22 -0.06 -8.73
N PRO A 34 2.22 -0.84 -9.82
CA PRO A 34 1.09 -0.84 -10.76
C PRO A 34 -0.17 -1.35 -10.06
N GLU A 35 -1.31 -0.75 -10.41
CA GLU A 35 -2.60 -1.24 -9.95
C GLU A 35 -2.93 -2.59 -10.60
N LEU A 36 -3.49 -3.50 -9.82
CA LEU A 36 -3.99 -4.77 -10.35
C LEU A 36 -5.16 -4.49 -11.29
N LYS A 37 -5.24 -5.27 -12.36
CA LYS A 37 -6.39 -5.20 -13.28
C LYS A 37 -7.68 -5.45 -12.48
N PRO A 38 -8.75 -4.68 -12.71
CA PRO A 38 -10.01 -4.91 -12.04
C PRO A 38 -10.48 -6.33 -12.33
N HIS A 39 -10.77 -7.08 -11.27
CA HIS A 39 -11.33 -8.41 -11.41
C HIS A 39 -12.79 -8.29 -11.90
N LYS A 40 -13.08 -8.89 -13.06
CA LYS A 40 -14.46 -8.99 -13.57
C LYS A 40 -15.10 -10.24 -12.94
N HIS A 41 -15.98 -10.03 -11.97
CA HIS A 41 -16.79 -11.12 -11.42
C HIS A 41 -17.72 -11.69 -12.49
N LYS A 42 -17.85 -13.02 -12.54
CA LYS A 42 -18.88 -13.67 -13.35
C LYS A 42 -20.24 -13.41 -12.68
N PRO A 43 -21.29 -13.03 -13.42
CA PRO A 43 -22.62 -12.90 -12.83
C PRO A 43 -23.06 -14.25 -12.24
N GLY A 44 -23.48 -14.25 -10.97
CA GLY A 44 -23.98 -15.43 -10.26
C GLY A 44 -22.95 -16.31 -9.54
N ALA A 45 -21.71 -15.84 -9.37
CA ALA A 45 -20.71 -16.45 -8.49
C ALA A 45 -20.66 -15.77 -7.12
#